data_AF-A0A2E9GWS9-F1
#
_entry.id   AF-A0A2E9GWS9-F1
#
_cell.length_a   1.000
_cell.length_b   1.000
_cell.length_c   1.000
_cell.angle_alpha   90.00
_cell.angle_beta   90.00
_cell.angle_gamma   90.00
#
_symmetry.space_group_name_H-M   'P 1'
#
loop_
_entity.id
_entity.type
_entity.pdbx_description
1 polymer ?
#
loop_
_entity_poly.entity_id
_entity_poly.type
_entity_poly.pdbx_seq_one_letter_code
_entity_poly.pdbx_strand_id
1 'polypeptide(L)'
;MSPKRSIIAAAGFLFIPLIVFLASTATGLSRDRWTDGTPYGLFFNDYDPNFYTGFVPRVQDEKRIKIHLARGNQLRVRMILPDETIDNFLLDQVAKHDLYKEVIDKGIITLTTNTSWEDYDKRFEAEGIRELAARKNSLSKAAWRRKNIEAIEKLTPERLYHIQKDFGEMVTKWAALLKGNPPPETLGARLDLINEFFPHRMFVYDLTPEQESAFDELDKLAHAGDLTAFRPKARVFFEDMTDGIYPLENGKIDYYEYTAIYAAGTYDTTTTYHGHQIPQITTQGIWYFQPRLHGNGMLGMVDYISAAGYYGLIPMFPYEYGGGESYNSIHNTGISNWIAGHPLLPKEWRKYDKGSRNGKPYNRVALTSRGPVSHGCTRLNSGHLAELRELTPSTSDGLQGIVNYRNVSHCYDVFDRKGDGEVEIMGVQYYFAFRSTKSRVAKQIWAQNNRKDFYDWLYGNEMNYGDIGEVTFDEVCEGKFHKRKAVEGRTWKNLRLYEAPYEPETLQFYQINGIDRLSPEGMEFNREMRRVGHGYEVDRKILRLE
;
A
#
# COMPACT_ATOMS: atom_id res chain seq x y z
N MET A 1 -84.23 13.18 -8.42
CA MET A 1 -83.99 11.74 -8.65
C MET A 1 -82.84 11.61 -9.62
N SER A 2 -81.78 10.88 -9.24
CA SER A 2 -80.69 10.49 -10.15
C SER A 2 -81.25 9.79 -11.38
N PRO A 3 -80.59 9.92 -12.55
CA PRO A 3 -80.14 8.67 -13.16
C PRO A 3 -78.74 8.78 -13.77
N LYS A 4 -77.96 7.74 -13.48
CA LYS A 4 -76.75 7.37 -14.22
C LYS A 4 -77.09 7.15 -15.70
N ARG A 5 -76.25 7.66 -16.59
CA ARG A 5 -76.10 7.17 -17.98
C ARG A 5 -74.64 6.81 -18.23
N SER A 6 -74.45 5.59 -18.72
CA SER A 6 -73.24 5.05 -19.34
C SER A 6 -73.06 5.64 -20.75
N ILE A 7 -71.87 6.11 -21.13
CA ILE A 7 -71.43 6.34 -22.53
C ILE A 7 -69.90 6.16 -22.56
N ILE A 8 -69.41 5.04 -23.11
CA ILE A 8 -68.74 4.86 -24.43
C ILE A 8 -67.29 5.38 -24.48
N ALA A 9 -66.43 4.45 -24.90
CA ALA A 9 -65.02 4.58 -25.17
C ALA A 9 -64.69 5.55 -26.33
N ALA A 10 -63.55 6.22 -26.22
CA ALA A 10 -62.73 6.60 -27.36
C ALA A 10 -61.26 6.46 -26.95
N ALA A 11 -60.65 5.37 -27.41
CA ALA A 11 -59.24 5.08 -27.26
C ALA A 11 -58.43 6.02 -28.16
N GLY A 12 -57.77 7.00 -27.54
CA GLY A 12 -56.68 7.75 -28.17
C GLY A 12 -55.38 6.98 -27.97
N PHE A 13 -54.93 6.31 -29.03
CA PHE A 13 -53.56 5.79 -29.14
C PHE A 13 -52.57 6.97 -29.10
N LEU A 14 -51.86 7.13 -27.99
CA LEU A 14 -50.57 7.80 -28.00
C LEU A 14 -49.48 6.73 -27.93
N PHE A 15 -48.85 6.50 -29.08
CA PHE A 15 -47.57 5.80 -29.19
C PHE A 15 -46.51 6.69 -28.52
N ILE A 16 -46.18 6.38 -27.27
CA ILE A 16 -44.93 6.83 -26.67
C ILE A 16 -43.91 5.72 -26.97
N PRO A 17 -42.79 6.00 -27.67
CA PRO A 17 -41.72 5.03 -27.76
C PRO A 17 -41.21 4.81 -26.33
N LEU A 18 -41.46 3.60 -25.84
CA LEU A 18 -40.84 3.08 -24.62
C LEU A 18 -39.34 2.96 -24.92
N ILE A 19 -38.60 4.07 -24.81
CA ILE A 19 -37.15 4.03 -24.67
C ILE A 19 -36.94 3.37 -23.31
N VAL A 20 -36.75 2.06 -23.36
CA VAL A 20 -36.22 1.28 -22.26
C VAL A 20 -34.79 1.79 -22.05
N PHE A 21 -34.64 2.82 -21.22
CA PHE A 21 -33.41 3.00 -20.47
C PHE A 21 -33.32 1.78 -19.54
N LEU A 22 -32.64 0.74 -20.00
CA LEU A 22 -32.00 -0.21 -19.10
C LEU A 22 -30.90 0.56 -18.37
N ALA A 23 -31.31 1.30 -17.33
CA ALA A 23 -30.42 1.53 -16.20
C ALA A 23 -30.18 0.16 -15.59
N SER A 24 -29.16 -0.56 -16.06
CA SER A 24 -28.60 -1.66 -15.29
C SER A 24 -27.94 -1.02 -14.06
N THR A 25 -28.71 -0.88 -12.99
CA THR A 25 -28.15 -0.77 -11.65
C THR A 25 -27.45 -2.09 -11.37
N ALA A 26 -26.19 -2.22 -11.81
CA ALA A 26 -25.35 -3.37 -11.49
C ALA A 26 -24.88 -3.25 -10.03
N THR A 27 -25.83 -3.33 -9.10
CA THR A 27 -25.59 -3.52 -7.67
C THR A 27 -26.11 -4.90 -7.31
N GLY A 28 -25.51 -5.94 -7.90
CA GLY A 28 -25.88 -7.32 -7.65
C GLY A 28 -24.64 -8.17 -7.50
N LEU A 29 -24.41 -8.68 -6.28
CA LEU A 29 -23.45 -9.76 -6.06
C LEU A 29 -23.78 -10.93 -6.98
N SER A 30 -22.87 -11.27 -7.90
CA SER A 30 -23.03 -12.41 -8.79
C SER A 30 -22.41 -13.67 -8.18
N ARG A 31 -22.91 -14.84 -8.60
CA ARG A 31 -22.29 -16.15 -8.34
C ARG A 31 -21.57 -16.69 -9.57
N ASP A 32 -21.48 -15.89 -10.62
CA ASP A 32 -20.79 -16.27 -11.83
C ASP A 32 -19.30 -16.47 -11.56
N ARG A 33 -18.70 -17.31 -12.39
CA ARG A 33 -17.25 -17.52 -12.37
C ARG A 33 -16.57 -16.28 -12.95
N TRP A 34 -15.40 -15.97 -12.42
CA TRP A 34 -14.48 -15.05 -13.08
C TRP A 34 -14.07 -15.58 -14.46
N THR A 35 -13.95 -14.66 -15.41
CA THR A 35 -13.80 -14.96 -16.83
C THR A 35 -12.37 -14.80 -17.33
N ASP A 36 -11.59 -13.91 -16.72
CA ASP A 36 -10.15 -13.81 -16.98
C ASP A 36 -9.39 -14.87 -16.17
N GLY A 37 -8.65 -15.72 -16.89
CA GLY A 37 -7.85 -16.83 -16.40
C GLY A 37 -6.48 -16.49 -15.88
N THR A 38 -6.04 -15.24 -16.04
CA THR A 38 -4.71 -14.79 -15.61
C THR A 38 -4.50 -15.11 -14.12
N PRO A 39 -3.44 -15.85 -13.74
CA PRO A 39 -3.23 -16.22 -12.35
C PRO A 39 -2.78 -15.00 -11.53
N TYR A 40 -3.52 -14.71 -10.48
CA TYR A 40 -3.19 -13.72 -9.46
C TYR A 40 -3.19 -14.37 -8.09
N GLY A 41 -2.63 -13.71 -7.08
CA GLY A 41 -2.57 -14.25 -5.74
C GLY A 41 -1.35 -15.13 -5.49
N LEU A 42 -1.26 -15.62 -4.25
CA LEU A 42 -0.29 -16.62 -3.83
C LEU A 42 -0.92 -18.00 -3.91
N PHE A 43 -0.39 -18.86 -4.78
CA PHE A 43 -0.78 -20.27 -4.87
C PHE A 43 0.04 -21.11 -3.89
N PHE A 44 -0.63 -21.97 -3.12
CA PHE A 44 0.00 -22.71 -2.04
C PHE A 44 -0.72 -24.01 -1.71
N ASN A 45 -0.11 -24.83 -0.84
CA ASN A 45 -0.66 -26.12 -0.42
C ASN A 45 -0.99 -26.19 1.08
N ASP A 46 -0.17 -25.55 1.91
CA ASP A 46 -0.34 -25.48 3.36
C ASP A 46 0.12 -24.10 3.88
N TYR A 47 -0.34 -23.72 5.06
CA TYR A 47 0.00 -22.49 5.77
C TYR A 47 1.36 -22.58 6.47
N ASP A 48 2.37 -22.98 5.71
CA ASP A 48 3.74 -23.15 6.19
C ASP A 48 4.40 -21.80 6.54
N PRO A 49 5.41 -21.80 7.43
CA PRO A 49 6.38 -20.71 7.52
C PRO A 49 6.87 -20.27 6.15
N ASN A 50 7.27 -19.00 6.06
CA ASN A 50 7.70 -18.43 4.81
C ASN A 50 8.72 -17.30 5.00
N PHE A 51 9.45 -16.99 3.93
CA PHE A 51 10.32 -15.81 3.87
C PHE A 51 10.17 -15.11 2.52
N TYR A 52 10.46 -13.81 2.49
CA TYR A 52 10.35 -12.99 1.30
C TYR A 52 11.51 -13.26 0.34
N THR A 53 11.22 -13.31 -0.96
CA THR A 53 12.20 -13.66 -2.02
C THR A 53 12.29 -12.60 -3.12
N GLY A 54 12.23 -11.33 -2.73
CA GLY A 54 12.45 -10.20 -3.64
C GLY A 54 13.55 -9.25 -3.15
N PHE A 55 13.65 -8.08 -3.78
CA PHE A 55 14.82 -7.20 -3.72
C PHE A 55 14.50 -5.77 -3.28
N VAL A 56 13.48 -5.58 -2.44
CA VAL A 56 13.14 -4.25 -1.93
C VAL A 56 14.19 -3.70 -0.95
N PRO A 57 14.40 -2.37 -0.91
CA PRO A 57 15.22 -1.74 0.12
C PRO A 57 14.50 -1.75 1.47
N ARG A 58 15.27 -1.73 2.56
CA ARG A 58 14.75 -1.60 3.93
C ARG A 58 15.06 -0.23 4.50
N VAL A 59 14.06 0.44 5.08
CA VAL A 59 14.23 1.70 5.79
C VAL A 59 14.05 1.47 7.29
N GLN A 60 15.06 1.85 8.08
CA GLN A 60 15.06 1.67 9.54
C GLN A 60 14.41 2.82 10.32
N ASP A 61 14.34 4.01 9.72
CA ASP A 61 13.72 5.20 10.30
C ASP A 61 12.22 5.24 9.96
N GLU A 62 11.38 5.06 10.97
CA GLU A 62 9.92 5.00 10.83
C GLU A 62 9.32 6.28 10.26
N LYS A 63 9.94 7.44 10.54
CA LYS A 63 9.40 8.73 10.11
C LYS A 63 9.46 8.90 8.60
N ARG A 64 10.38 8.21 7.93
CA ARG A 64 10.56 8.22 6.48
C ARG A 64 9.53 7.39 5.74
N ILE A 65 8.76 6.57 6.45
CA ILE A 65 7.79 5.63 5.89
C ILE A 65 6.38 6.16 6.09
N LYS A 66 5.65 6.36 4.99
CA LYS A 66 4.25 6.79 4.99
C LYS A 66 3.40 5.78 4.24
N ILE A 67 2.26 5.40 4.83
CA ILE A 67 1.30 4.48 4.23
C ILE A 67 -0.01 5.21 3.98
N HIS A 68 -0.58 5.11 2.78
CA HIS A 68 -1.83 5.76 2.39
C HIS A 68 -2.85 4.72 1.89
N LEU A 69 -4.08 4.82 2.39
CA LEU A 69 -5.24 4.05 1.93
C LEU A 69 -6.34 5.02 1.48
N ALA A 70 -6.84 4.86 0.26
CA ALA A 70 -7.84 5.76 -0.32
C ALA A 70 -8.83 5.04 -1.25
N ARG A 71 -9.73 5.81 -1.87
CA ARG A 71 -10.69 5.32 -2.87
C ARG A 71 -9.96 4.56 -3.99
N GLY A 72 -10.57 3.46 -4.41
CA GLY A 72 -9.97 2.48 -5.31
C GLY A 72 -9.40 1.27 -4.57
N ASN A 73 -9.41 1.27 -3.23
CA ASN A 73 -8.98 0.12 -2.44
C ASN A 73 -7.55 -0.31 -2.81
N GLN A 74 -6.64 0.67 -2.78
CA GLN A 74 -5.20 0.51 -2.94
C GLN A 74 -4.49 1.07 -1.71
N LEU A 75 -3.38 0.43 -1.35
CA LEU A 75 -2.48 0.88 -0.30
C LEU A 75 -1.17 1.31 -0.93
N ARG A 76 -0.81 2.59 -0.80
CA ARG A 76 0.48 3.13 -1.24
C ARG A 76 1.44 3.20 -0.06
N VAL A 77 2.64 2.68 -0.25
CA VAL A 77 3.78 2.84 0.66
C VAL A 77 4.76 3.78 0.01
N ARG A 78 5.22 4.78 0.76
CA ARG A 78 6.20 5.76 0.32
C ARG A 78 7.34 5.82 1.34
N MET A 79 8.58 5.74 0.86
CA MET A 79 9.77 5.76 1.71
C MET A 79 10.82 6.72 1.17
N ILE A 80 11.18 7.72 1.95
CA ILE A 80 12.35 8.57 1.63
C ILE A 80 13.59 7.78 2.00
N LEU A 81 14.42 7.42 1.04
CA LEU A 81 15.58 6.57 1.28
C LEU A 81 16.70 7.39 1.92
N PRO A 82 17.11 7.12 3.18
CA PRO A 82 18.28 7.74 3.74
C PRO A 82 19.54 7.20 3.05
N ASP A 83 20.60 8.00 3.11
CA ASP A 83 21.95 7.65 2.63
C ASP A 83 22.38 6.24 3.04
N GLU A 84 22.11 5.87 4.29
CA GLU A 84 22.50 4.58 4.86
C GLU A 84 21.73 3.39 4.25
N THR A 85 20.44 3.56 3.93
CA THR A 85 19.66 2.54 3.21
C THR A 85 20.22 2.34 1.81
N ILE A 86 20.55 3.43 1.11
CA ILE A 86 21.12 3.34 -0.24
C ILE A 86 22.51 2.71 -0.17
N ASP A 87 23.38 3.16 0.73
CA ASP A 87 24.76 2.70 0.83
C ASP A 87 24.88 1.23 1.29
N ASN A 88 23.84 0.64 1.88
CA ASN A 88 23.84 -0.76 2.32
C ASN A 88 22.97 -1.69 1.48
N PHE A 89 22.22 -1.20 0.49
CA PHE A 89 21.25 -2.01 -0.26
C PHE A 89 21.81 -3.34 -0.80
N LEU A 90 22.93 -3.31 -1.53
CA LEU A 90 23.56 -4.53 -2.07
C LEU A 90 24.09 -5.45 -0.97
N LEU A 91 24.61 -4.90 0.13
CA LEU A 91 25.08 -5.69 1.26
C LEU A 91 23.93 -6.39 1.97
N ASP A 92 22.80 -5.72 2.13
CA ASP A 92 21.58 -6.28 2.71
C ASP A 92 21.02 -7.42 1.87
N GLN A 93 21.06 -7.28 0.52
CA GLN A 93 20.65 -8.38 -0.36
C GLN A 93 21.57 -9.59 -0.20
N VAL A 94 22.89 -9.39 -0.09
CA VAL A 94 23.85 -10.49 0.17
C VAL A 94 23.60 -11.13 1.53
N ALA A 95 23.46 -10.34 2.60
CA ALA A 95 23.26 -10.85 3.95
C ALA A 95 21.97 -11.70 4.05
N LYS A 96 20.87 -11.22 3.46
CA LYS A 96 19.60 -11.95 3.39
C LYS A 96 19.73 -13.24 2.59
N HIS A 97 20.31 -13.17 1.40
CA HIS A 97 20.54 -14.34 0.56
C HIS A 97 21.38 -15.40 1.29
N ASP A 98 22.50 -15.00 1.89
CA ASP A 98 23.43 -15.91 2.55
C ASP A 98 22.81 -16.56 3.78
N LEU A 99 22.02 -15.82 4.56
CA LEU A 99 21.30 -16.41 5.68
C LEU A 99 20.33 -17.49 5.20
N TYR A 100 19.52 -17.20 4.17
CA TYR A 100 18.55 -18.16 3.63
C TYR A 100 19.26 -19.39 3.09
N LYS A 101 20.32 -19.19 2.31
CA LYS A 101 21.15 -20.27 1.79
C LYS A 101 21.76 -21.11 2.91
N GLU A 102 22.28 -20.48 3.96
CA GLU A 102 22.90 -21.18 5.09
C GLU A 102 21.91 -22.10 5.83
N VAL A 103 20.70 -21.62 6.14
CA VAL A 103 19.69 -22.44 6.83
C VAL A 103 19.15 -23.59 5.95
N ILE A 104 19.14 -23.40 4.63
CA ILE A 104 18.78 -24.44 3.66
C ILE A 104 19.90 -25.48 3.55
N ASP A 105 21.14 -25.04 3.31
CA ASP A 105 22.30 -25.93 3.09
C ASP A 105 22.64 -26.76 4.33
N LYS A 106 22.43 -26.19 5.54
CA LYS A 106 22.57 -26.93 6.82
C LYS A 106 21.39 -27.86 7.11
N GLY A 107 20.36 -27.88 6.27
CA GLY A 107 19.17 -28.70 6.49
C GLY A 107 18.39 -28.32 7.74
N ILE A 108 18.45 -27.06 8.17
CA ILE A 108 17.64 -26.55 9.30
C ILE A 108 16.19 -26.35 8.83
N ILE A 109 16.03 -25.88 7.58
CA ILE A 109 14.74 -25.79 6.92
C ILE A 109 14.69 -26.66 5.67
N THR A 110 13.50 -27.14 5.35
CA THR A 110 13.20 -27.81 4.09
C THR A 110 12.22 -26.96 3.29
N LEU A 111 12.59 -26.56 2.07
CA LEU A 111 11.71 -25.77 1.21
C LEU A 111 10.48 -26.59 0.79
N THR A 112 9.29 -25.99 0.85
CA THR A 112 8.02 -26.64 0.53
C THR A 112 7.22 -25.85 -0.50
N THR A 113 6.12 -26.43 -1.00
CA THR A 113 5.08 -25.80 -1.81
C THR A 113 5.51 -25.24 -3.17
N ASN A 114 6.36 -24.23 -3.22
CA ASN A 114 6.75 -23.49 -4.41
C ASN A 114 8.28 -23.38 -4.56
N THR A 115 8.73 -22.81 -5.68
CA THR A 115 10.13 -22.67 -6.12
C THR A 115 10.62 -21.22 -6.16
N SER A 116 10.04 -20.35 -5.32
CA SER A 116 10.38 -18.92 -5.30
C SER A 116 11.81 -18.64 -4.83
N TRP A 117 12.38 -19.49 -3.97
CA TRP A 117 13.79 -19.42 -3.60
C TRP A 117 14.70 -19.63 -4.82
N GLU A 118 14.42 -20.64 -5.65
CA GLU A 118 15.23 -20.94 -6.83
C GLU A 118 15.19 -19.81 -7.85
N ASP A 119 14.02 -19.19 -8.06
CA ASP A 119 13.91 -18.01 -8.93
C ASP A 119 14.68 -16.80 -8.36
N TYR A 120 14.64 -16.62 -7.03
CA TYR A 120 15.39 -15.57 -6.33
C TYR A 120 16.90 -15.78 -6.39
N ASP A 121 17.39 -16.97 -6.06
CA ASP A 121 18.80 -17.38 -6.12
C ASP A 121 19.34 -17.22 -7.56
N LYS A 122 18.59 -17.74 -8.56
CA LYS A 122 18.95 -17.56 -9.96
C LYS A 122 19.04 -16.09 -10.36
N ARG A 123 18.10 -15.25 -9.94
CA ARG A 123 18.14 -13.81 -10.25
C ARG A 123 19.28 -13.12 -9.50
N PHE A 124 19.54 -13.49 -8.24
CA PHE A 124 20.64 -12.96 -7.44
C PHE A 124 21.99 -13.21 -8.12
N GLU A 125 22.22 -14.43 -8.59
CA GLU A 125 23.44 -14.83 -9.31
C GLU A 125 23.52 -14.19 -10.71
N ALA A 126 22.43 -14.17 -11.47
CA ALA A 126 22.40 -13.55 -12.81
C ALA A 126 22.69 -12.04 -12.78
N GLU A 127 22.30 -11.38 -11.68
CA GLU A 127 22.54 -9.95 -11.45
C GLU A 127 23.92 -9.67 -10.84
N GLY A 128 24.69 -10.71 -10.49
CA GLY A 128 26.04 -10.58 -9.92
C GLY A 128 26.06 -9.79 -8.61
N ILE A 129 25.02 -9.93 -7.78
CA ILE A 129 24.82 -9.08 -6.60
C ILE A 129 25.99 -9.21 -5.62
N ARG A 130 26.55 -10.41 -5.47
CA ARG A 130 27.70 -10.67 -4.59
C ARG A 130 28.96 -9.97 -5.11
N GLU A 131 29.25 -10.08 -6.40
CA GLU A 131 30.39 -9.43 -7.04
C GLU A 131 30.27 -7.91 -6.95
N LEU A 132 29.06 -7.37 -7.14
CA LEU A 132 28.78 -5.96 -6.96
C LEU A 132 29.05 -5.53 -5.51
N ALA A 133 28.56 -6.28 -4.52
CA ALA A 133 28.78 -6.01 -3.11
C ALA A 133 30.27 -6.02 -2.70
N ALA A 134 31.04 -6.99 -3.21
CA ALA A 134 32.47 -7.12 -2.94
C ALA A 134 33.29 -5.90 -3.39
N ARG A 135 32.75 -5.09 -4.33
CA ARG A 135 33.42 -3.88 -4.84
C ARG A 135 33.34 -2.68 -3.90
N LYS A 136 32.58 -2.72 -2.79
CA LYS A 136 32.41 -1.58 -1.86
C LYS A 136 33.73 -0.91 -1.51
N ASN A 137 34.74 -1.69 -1.12
CA ASN A 137 36.05 -1.17 -0.69
C ASN A 137 36.95 -0.69 -1.86
N SER A 138 36.59 -1.00 -3.10
CA SER A 138 37.33 -0.58 -4.32
C SER A 138 36.78 0.69 -4.96
N LEU A 139 35.65 1.21 -4.46
CA LEU A 139 34.94 2.35 -5.02
C LEU A 139 34.97 3.52 -4.04
N SER A 140 34.94 4.75 -4.57
CA SER A 140 34.66 5.92 -3.75
C SER A 140 33.22 5.87 -3.20
N LYS A 141 32.93 6.58 -2.10
CA LYS A 141 31.58 6.65 -1.52
C LYS A 141 30.51 7.01 -2.57
N ALA A 142 30.78 8.02 -3.41
CA ALA A 142 29.85 8.46 -4.46
C ALA A 142 29.66 7.41 -5.57
N ALA A 143 30.73 6.69 -5.95
CA ALA A 143 30.63 5.62 -6.95
C ALA A 143 29.88 4.40 -6.38
N TRP A 144 30.10 4.07 -5.11
CA TRP A 144 29.37 3.00 -4.41
C TRP A 144 27.88 3.31 -4.28
N ARG A 145 27.53 4.52 -3.87
CA ARG A 145 26.14 4.97 -3.79
C ARG A 145 25.41 4.85 -5.12
N ARG A 146 26.03 5.35 -6.20
CA ARG A 146 25.49 5.24 -7.56
C ARG A 146 25.23 3.80 -7.97
N LYS A 147 26.15 2.88 -7.63
CA LYS A 147 25.97 1.45 -7.91
C LYS A 147 24.79 0.84 -7.17
N ASN A 148 24.53 1.25 -5.92
CA ASN A 148 23.35 0.79 -5.20
C ASN A 148 22.06 1.35 -5.79
N ILE A 149 22.03 2.63 -6.19
CA ILE A 149 20.86 3.25 -6.87
C ILE A 149 20.55 2.50 -8.17
N GLU A 150 21.55 2.26 -9.01
CA GLU A 150 21.41 1.48 -10.25
C GLU A 150 20.86 0.07 -9.97
N ALA A 151 21.31 -0.57 -8.89
CA ALA A 151 20.84 -1.89 -8.50
C ALA A 151 19.38 -1.87 -8.01
N ILE A 152 18.98 -0.88 -7.21
CA ILE A 152 17.58 -0.72 -6.77
C ILE A 152 16.68 -0.53 -8.00
N GLU A 153 17.01 0.40 -8.89
CA GLU A 153 16.23 0.69 -10.10
C GLU A 153 16.09 -0.55 -11.00
N LYS A 154 17.18 -1.31 -11.19
CA LYS A 154 17.15 -2.54 -11.99
C LYS A 154 16.35 -3.66 -11.34
N LEU A 155 16.47 -3.84 -10.03
CA LEU A 155 15.83 -4.95 -9.31
C LEU A 155 14.35 -4.68 -9.01
N THR A 156 13.98 -3.40 -8.92
CA THR A 156 12.63 -2.91 -8.61
C THR A 156 12.22 -1.80 -9.59
N PRO A 157 11.99 -2.15 -10.88
CA PRO A 157 11.72 -1.16 -11.92
C PRO A 157 10.47 -0.33 -11.59
N GLU A 158 10.49 0.95 -11.99
CA GLU A 158 9.37 1.89 -11.82
C GLU A 158 8.94 2.18 -10.37
N ARG A 159 9.81 1.89 -9.40
CA ARG A 159 9.51 2.12 -7.97
C ARG A 159 10.47 3.09 -7.28
N LEU A 160 11.61 3.39 -7.89
CA LEU A 160 12.58 4.36 -7.40
C LEU A 160 12.45 5.69 -8.16
N TYR A 161 12.36 6.80 -7.43
CA TYR A 161 12.21 8.15 -7.98
C TYR A 161 13.28 9.06 -7.41
N HIS A 162 14.01 9.75 -8.30
CA HIS A 162 14.95 10.81 -7.92
C HIS A 162 14.22 12.15 -7.92
N ILE A 163 14.03 12.73 -6.74
CA ILE A 163 13.28 13.98 -6.58
C ILE A 163 14.26 15.11 -6.37
N GLN A 164 14.21 16.10 -7.27
CA GLN A 164 15.01 17.30 -7.19
C GLN A 164 14.14 18.55 -7.26
N LYS A 165 14.26 19.46 -6.29
CA LYS A 165 13.54 20.73 -6.26
C LYS A 165 14.47 21.88 -5.89
N ASP A 166 14.29 23.02 -6.56
CA ASP A 166 14.92 24.28 -6.16
C ASP A 166 14.16 24.85 -4.96
N PHE A 167 14.82 24.91 -3.79
CA PHE A 167 14.18 25.38 -2.57
C PHE A 167 13.89 26.88 -2.62
N GLY A 168 14.73 27.67 -3.29
CA GLY A 168 14.52 29.10 -3.45
C GLY A 168 13.27 29.40 -4.28
N GLU A 169 13.04 28.63 -5.34
CA GLU A 169 11.83 28.68 -6.16
C GLU A 169 10.60 28.27 -5.35
N MET A 170 10.67 27.16 -4.60
CA MET A 170 9.58 26.72 -3.72
C MET A 170 9.22 27.80 -2.69
N VAL A 171 10.20 28.37 -2.00
CA VAL A 171 10.00 29.45 -1.02
C VAL A 171 9.38 30.68 -1.67
N THR A 172 9.82 31.05 -2.87
CA THR A 172 9.27 32.20 -3.60
C THR A 172 7.82 31.97 -4.01
N LYS A 173 7.50 30.78 -4.54
CA LYS A 173 6.13 30.38 -4.89
C LYS A 173 5.22 30.35 -3.65
N TRP A 174 5.70 29.81 -2.55
CA TRP A 174 4.94 29.75 -1.30
C TRP A 174 4.70 31.14 -0.70
N ALA A 175 5.70 32.02 -0.68
CA ALA A 175 5.51 33.41 -0.26
C ALA A 175 4.47 34.14 -1.13
N ALA A 176 4.49 33.92 -2.45
CA ALA A 176 3.49 34.48 -3.36
C ALA A 176 2.08 33.92 -3.10
N LEU A 177 1.98 32.62 -2.79
CA LEU A 177 0.72 31.98 -2.38
C LEU A 177 0.18 32.62 -1.11
N LEU A 178 0.99 32.73 -0.04
CA LEU A 178 0.57 33.35 1.22
C LEU A 178 0.10 34.79 1.00
N LYS A 179 0.87 35.61 0.29
CA LYS A 179 0.51 36.99 -0.04
C LYS A 179 -0.81 37.10 -0.84
N GLY A 180 -1.11 36.11 -1.67
CA GLY A 180 -2.30 36.07 -2.51
C GLY A 180 -3.56 35.59 -1.78
N ASN A 181 -3.44 35.06 -0.57
CA ASN A 181 -4.55 34.55 0.23
C ASN A 181 -4.76 35.42 1.47
N PRO A 182 -6.01 35.54 1.99
CA PRO A 182 -6.22 36.18 3.28
C PRO A 182 -5.55 35.35 4.40
N PRO A 183 -5.14 36.00 5.50
CA PRO A 183 -4.63 35.28 6.67
C PRO A 183 -5.59 34.18 7.13
N PRO A 184 -5.12 32.94 7.37
CA PRO A 184 -6.00 31.83 7.68
C PRO A 184 -6.61 31.95 9.09
N GLU A 185 -7.94 31.92 9.18
CA GLU A 185 -8.69 32.01 10.45
C GLU A 185 -8.90 30.65 11.15
N THR A 186 -8.65 29.55 10.46
CA THR A 186 -8.86 28.19 10.99
C THR A 186 -7.60 27.34 10.84
N LEU A 187 -7.44 26.34 11.72
CA LEU A 187 -6.37 25.35 11.61
C LEU A 187 -6.38 24.67 10.23
N GLY A 188 -7.56 24.32 9.69
CA GLY A 188 -7.66 23.70 8.38
C GLY A 188 -7.11 24.57 7.25
N ALA A 189 -7.52 25.84 7.19
CA ALA A 189 -7.01 26.79 6.19
C ALA A 189 -5.50 27.02 6.33
N ARG A 190 -5.00 27.03 7.57
CA ARG A 190 -3.56 27.14 7.85
C ARG A 190 -2.79 25.92 7.36
N LEU A 191 -3.27 24.71 7.67
CA LEU A 191 -2.67 23.46 7.22
C LEU A 191 -2.70 23.34 5.69
N ASP A 192 -3.76 23.81 5.03
CA ASP A 192 -3.83 23.85 3.56
C ASP A 192 -2.69 24.70 3.00
N LEU A 193 -2.49 25.91 3.50
CA LEU A 193 -1.40 26.79 3.07
C LEU A 193 -0.01 26.21 3.40
N ILE A 194 0.16 25.55 4.54
CA ILE A 194 1.44 24.92 4.92
C ILE A 194 1.76 23.74 4.00
N ASN A 195 0.80 22.85 3.74
CA ASN A 195 1.03 21.68 2.91
C ASN A 195 1.30 22.04 1.44
N GLU A 196 0.82 23.18 0.97
CA GLU A 196 1.17 23.74 -0.35
C GLU A 196 2.64 24.19 -0.47
N PHE A 197 3.39 24.28 0.64
CA PHE A 197 4.82 24.55 0.58
C PHE A 197 5.58 23.41 -0.11
N PHE A 198 5.16 22.16 0.12
CA PHE A 198 5.65 21.00 -0.63
C PHE A 198 4.51 19.99 -0.89
N PRO A 199 3.68 20.27 -1.90
CA PRO A 199 2.40 19.60 -2.09
C PRO A 199 2.58 18.10 -2.32
N HIS A 200 1.65 17.31 -1.78
CA HIS A 200 1.64 15.84 -1.82
C HIS A 200 2.83 15.15 -1.15
N ARG A 201 3.78 15.90 -0.58
CA ARG A 201 4.97 15.38 0.09
C ARG A 201 4.95 15.71 1.58
N MET A 202 4.57 16.93 1.93
CA MET A 202 4.22 17.34 3.29
C MET A 202 2.75 16.98 3.59
N PHE A 203 2.54 16.31 4.72
CA PHE A 203 1.22 15.95 5.24
C PHE A 203 1.11 16.40 6.69
N VAL A 204 1.32 17.70 6.92
CA VAL A 204 1.14 18.34 8.22
C VAL A 204 -0.35 18.33 8.54
N TYR A 205 -0.69 17.81 9.71
CA TYR A 205 -2.07 17.64 10.14
C TYR A 205 -2.35 18.30 11.49
N ASP A 206 -1.33 18.77 12.21
CA ASP A 206 -1.46 19.50 13.47
C ASP A 206 -0.24 20.42 13.62
N LEU A 207 -0.31 21.38 14.54
CA LEU A 207 0.78 22.33 14.79
C LEU A 207 1.03 22.47 16.29
N THR A 208 2.30 22.56 16.70
CA THR A 208 2.66 23.05 18.04
C THR A 208 2.46 24.57 18.12
N PRO A 209 2.38 25.16 19.32
CA PRO A 209 2.33 26.63 19.48
C PRO A 209 3.51 27.35 18.82
N GLU A 210 4.70 26.75 18.84
CA GLU A 210 5.91 27.29 18.23
C GLU A 210 5.81 27.28 16.70
N GLN A 211 5.31 26.19 16.12
CA GLN A 211 5.05 26.07 14.67
C GLN A 211 3.97 27.04 14.22
N GLU A 212 2.93 27.21 15.03
CA GLU A 212 1.86 28.18 14.77
C GLU A 212 2.40 29.61 14.74
N SER A 213 3.20 29.99 15.74
CA SER A 213 3.83 31.31 15.80
C SER A 213 4.83 31.54 14.66
N ALA A 214 5.59 30.51 14.26
CA ALA A 214 6.53 30.60 13.14
C ALA A 214 5.80 30.82 11.81
N PHE A 215 4.68 30.12 11.59
CA PHE A 215 3.84 30.34 10.42
C PHE A 215 3.24 31.76 10.41
N ASP A 216 2.73 32.25 11.54
CA ASP A 216 2.17 33.61 11.62
C ASP A 216 3.19 34.70 11.28
N GLU A 217 4.44 34.51 11.66
CA GLU A 217 5.53 35.42 11.28
C GLU A 217 5.79 35.37 9.78
N LEU A 218 5.85 34.17 9.20
CA LEU A 218 6.04 33.98 7.76
C LEU A 218 4.90 34.59 6.95
N ASP A 219 3.66 34.37 7.36
CA ASP A 219 2.48 34.94 6.71
C ASP A 219 2.53 36.49 6.68
N LYS A 220 2.89 37.12 7.81
CA LYS A 220 3.09 38.58 7.89
C LYS A 220 4.19 39.07 6.96
N LEU A 221 5.33 38.38 6.92
CA LEU A 221 6.46 38.74 6.04
C LEU A 221 6.10 38.60 4.56
N ALA A 222 5.36 37.55 4.19
CA ALA A 222 4.87 37.35 2.83
C ALA A 222 3.92 38.48 2.40
N HIS A 223 2.96 38.85 3.25
CA HIS A 223 2.03 39.96 3.01
C HIS A 223 2.75 41.32 2.90
N ALA A 224 3.78 41.55 3.71
CA ALA A 224 4.63 42.73 3.62
C ALA A 224 5.53 42.75 2.38
N GLY A 225 5.69 41.60 1.69
CA GLY A 225 6.59 41.45 0.55
C GLY A 225 8.08 41.40 0.92
N ASP A 226 8.42 41.15 2.19
CA ASP A 226 9.80 41.07 2.66
C ASP A 226 10.39 39.68 2.45
N LEU A 227 10.71 39.36 1.19
CA LEU A 227 11.32 38.08 0.82
C LEU A 227 12.72 37.87 1.45
N THR A 228 13.41 38.96 1.79
CA THR A 228 14.76 38.89 2.38
C THR A 228 14.69 38.31 3.80
N ALA A 229 13.75 38.79 4.62
CA ALA A 229 13.52 38.23 5.94
C ALA A 229 12.75 36.90 5.91
N PHE A 230 11.86 36.69 4.93
CA PHE A 230 11.05 35.48 4.79
C PHE A 230 11.92 34.22 4.55
N ARG A 231 12.85 34.28 3.59
CA ARG A 231 13.64 33.12 3.14
C ARG A 231 14.33 32.32 4.25
N PRO A 232 15.15 32.92 5.14
CA PRO A 232 15.82 32.15 6.19
C PRO A 232 14.83 31.53 7.19
N LYS A 233 13.70 32.18 7.47
CA LYS A 233 12.67 31.66 8.37
C LYS A 233 11.88 30.52 7.73
N ALA A 234 11.58 30.62 6.43
CA ALA A 234 10.88 29.58 5.68
C ALA A 234 11.72 28.30 5.61
N ARG A 235 13.06 28.42 5.53
CA ARG A 235 13.97 27.28 5.65
C ARG A 235 13.83 26.56 6.99
N VAL A 236 13.96 27.29 8.09
CA VAL A 236 13.86 26.71 9.45
C VAL A 236 12.48 26.06 9.65
N PHE A 237 11.42 26.74 9.20
CA PHE A 237 10.06 26.21 9.27
C PHE A 237 9.88 24.93 8.44
N PHE A 238 10.46 24.86 7.23
CA PHE A 238 10.41 23.66 6.40
C PHE A 238 11.15 22.48 7.05
N GLU A 239 12.36 22.72 7.56
CA GLU A 239 13.17 21.69 8.24
C GLU A 239 12.45 21.17 9.49
N ASP A 240 11.84 22.05 10.29
CA ASP A 240 11.03 21.68 11.46
C ASP A 240 9.78 20.88 11.05
N MET A 241 9.02 21.34 10.07
CA MET A 241 7.77 20.69 9.66
C MET A 241 7.94 19.34 8.98
N THR A 242 9.15 19.06 8.51
CA THR A 242 9.48 17.82 7.82
C THR A 242 10.36 16.91 8.66
N ASP A 243 10.64 17.25 9.93
CA ASP A 243 11.60 16.55 10.78
C ASP A 243 12.98 16.35 10.10
N GLY A 244 13.37 17.26 9.20
CA GLY A 244 14.59 17.14 8.39
C GLY A 244 14.63 15.91 7.46
N ILE A 245 13.49 15.27 7.17
CA ILE A 245 13.43 14.07 6.34
C ILE A 245 13.86 14.35 4.90
N TYR A 246 13.52 15.53 4.38
CA TYR A 246 13.89 15.99 3.05
C TYR A 246 15.21 16.77 3.14
N PRO A 247 16.33 16.20 2.68
CA PRO A 247 17.64 16.85 2.80
C PRO A 247 17.67 18.13 1.96
N LEU A 248 18.10 19.23 2.59
CA LEU A 248 18.26 20.54 1.97
C LEU A 248 19.74 20.93 1.92
N GLU A 249 20.37 20.69 0.78
CA GLU A 249 21.80 20.97 0.55
C GLU A 249 21.97 21.99 -0.57
N ASN A 250 22.77 23.04 -0.33
CA ASN A 250 23.08 24.08 -1.31
C ASN A 250 21.84 24.70 -2.00
N GLY A 251 20.74 24.87 -1.26
CA GLY A 251 19.49 25.44 -1.76
C GLY A 251 18.65 24.49 -2.61
N LYS A 252 18.95 23.18 -2.60
CA LYS A 252 18.20 22.15 -3.32
C LYS A 252 17.73 21.06 -2.37
N ILE A 253 16.51 20.61 -2.61
CA ILE A 253 16.04 19.32 -2.11
C ILE A 253 16.45 18.27 -3.14
N ASP A 254 17.19 17.26 -2.70
CA ASP A 254 17.72 16.20 -3.57
C ASP A 254 17.70 14.87 -2.81
N TYR A 255 16.77 13.97 -3.16
CA TYR A 255 16.64 12.69 -2.49
C TYR A 255 16.07 11.60 -3.40
N TYR A 256 16.25 10.35 -2.98
CA TYR A 256 15.60 9.20 -3.60
C TYR A 256 14.40 8.76 -2.78
N GLU A 257 13.30 8.44 -3.46
CA GLU A 257 12.10 7.89 -2.87
C GLU A 257 11.78 6.54 -3.49
N TYR A 258 11.41 5.59 -2.64
CA TYR A 258 10.84 4.32 -3.05
C TYR A 258 9.33 4.31 -2.83
N THR A 259 8.56 3.96 -3.85
CA THR A 259 7.10 3.87 -3.80
C THR A 259 6.61 2.50 -4.27
N ALA A 260 5.72 1.88 -3.48
CA ALA A 260 5.01 0.65 -3.83
C ALA A 260 3.49 0.85 -3.68
N ILE A 261 2.70 0.22 -4.54
CA ILE A 261 1.22 0.31 -4.51
C ILE A 261 0.66 -1.11 -4.55
N TYR A 262 -0.13 -1.46 -3.54
CA TYR A 262 -0.72 -2.79 -3.39
C TYR A 262 -2.25 -2.74 -3.52
N ALA A 263 -2.82 -3.80 -4.08
CA ALA A 263 -4.26 -4.04 -3.98
C ALA A 263 -4.65 -4.28 -2.52
N ALA A 264 -5.68 -3.58 -2.05
CA ALA A 264 -6.12 -3.64 -0.66
C ALA A 264 -7.60 -4.01 -0.53
N GLY A 265 -7.95 -4.85 0.44
CA GLY A 265 -9.33 -5.09 0.84
C GLY A 265 -9.71 -4.26 2.06
N THR A 266 -10.97 -3.82 2.10
CA THR A 266 -11.49 -2.94 3.15
C THR A 266 -12.69 -3.54 3.87
N TYR A 267 -13.39 -2.73 4.65
CA TYR A 267 -14.50 -3.14 5.50
C TYR A 267 -15.63 -3.78 4.69
N ASP A 268 -16.30 -4.79 5.26
CA ASP A 268 -17.37 -5.59 4.63
C ASP A 268 -18.70 -4.80 4.48
N THR A 269 -18.63 -3.54 4.06
CA THR A 269 -19.76 -2.65 3.78
C THR A 269 -19.43 -1.69 2.63
N THR A 270 -20.47 -1.16 1.98
CA THR A 270 -20.39 -0.08 0.99
C THR A 270 -20.95 1.22 1.56
N THR A 271 -20.51 2.35 1.03
CA THR A 271 -21.14 3.65 1.25
C THR A 271 -21.71 4.19 -0.05
N THR A 272 -22.53 5.23 0.02
CA THR A 272 -23.10 5.90 -1.15
C THR A 272 -22.44 7.25 -1.36
N TYR A 273 -21.97 7.52 -2.58
CA TYR A 273 -21.46 8.83 -2.99
C TYR A 273 -21.99 9.16 -4.38
N HIS A 274 -22.56 10.34 -4.55
CA HIS A 274 -23.21 10.78 -5.80
C HIS A 274 -24.18 9.75 -6.43
N GLY A 275 -24.89 8.99 -5.59
CA GLY A 275 -25.83 7.95 -6.03
C GLY A 275 -25.19 6.59 -6.36
N HIS A 276 -23.86 6.47 -6.31
CA HIS A 276 -23.13 5.25 -6.57
C HIS A 276 -22.74 4.54 -5.27
N GLN A 277 -22.83 3.21 -5.26
CA GLN A 277 -22.31 2.38 -4.18
C GLN A 277 -20.80 2.17 -4.38
N ILE A 278 -19.99 2.55 -3.39
CA ILE A 278 -18.54 2.37 -3.40
C ILE A 278 -18.09 1.64 -2.12
N PRO A 279 -16.94 0.94 -2.12
CA PRO A 279 -16.42 0.32 -0.90
C PRO A 279 -16.18 1.34 0.23
N GLN A 280 -16.48 0.94 1.47
CA GLN A 280 -16.29 1.81 2.65
C GLN A 280 -14.89 1.64 3.27
N ILE A 281 -14.25 2.76 3.58
CA ILE A 281 -13.13 2.85 4.52
C ILE A 281 -13.71 3.23 5.89
N THR A 282 -13.66 2.33 6.88
CA THR A 282 -14.27 2.57 8.20
C THR A 282 -13.34 3.28 9.18
N THR A 283 -12.11 2.79 9.33
CA THR A 283 -11.10 3.44 10.17
C THR A 283 -10.44 4.58 9.38
N GLN A 284 -11.11 5.72 9.25
CA GLN A 284 -10.56 6.88 8.55
C GLN A 284 -9.64 7.69 9.47
N GLY A 285 -8.80 8.56 8.91
CA GLY A 285 -7.89 9.43 9.67
C GLY A 285 -6.45 8.94 9.72
N ILE A 286 -5.73 9.39 10.74
CA ILE A 286 -4.29 9.12 10.92
C ILE A 286 -4.10 8.12 12.06
N TRP A 287 -3.42 7.02 11.74
CA TRP A 287 -3.18 5.90 12.64
C TRP A 287 -1.72 5.52 12.65
N TYR A 288 -1.24 5.00 13.78
CA TYR A 288 0.14 4.59 13.95
C TYR A 288 0.17 3.10 14.16
N PHE A 289 1.17 2.44 13.58
CA PHE A 289 1.46 1.08 13.98
C PHE A 289 1.76 1.03 15.47
N GLN A 290 1.16 0.04 16.13
CA GLN A 290 1.22 -0.14 17.57
C GLN A 290 1.36 -1.62 17.92
N PRO A 291 2.01 -1.94 19.06
CA PRO A 291 2.10 -3.31 19.53
C PRO A 291 0.72 -3.93 19.78
N ARG A 292 0.57 -5.22 19.47
CA ARG A 292 -0.62 -5.99 19.88
C ARG A 292 -0.47 -6.43 21.32
N LEU A 293 -1.33 -5.94 22.21
CA LEU A 293 -1.27 -6.22 23.65
C LEU A 293 -2.29 -7.29 24.11
N HIS A 294 -3.24 -7.66 23.25
CA HIS A 294 -4.30 -8.62 23.57
C HIS A 294 -4.55 -9.62 22.42
N GLY A 295 -5.00 -10.83 22.77
CA GLY A 295 -5.33 -11.92 21.86
C GLY A 295 -4.38 -13.12 21.96
N ASN A 296 -4.47 -14.02 20.97
CA ASN A 296 -3.71 -15.28 20.96
C ASN A 296 -2.44 -15.17 20.10
N GLY A 297 -1.26 -15.55 20.61
CA GLY A 297 0.00 -15.54 19.85
C GLY A 297 1.11 -14.73 20.55
N MET A 298 2.10 -14.27 19.79
CA MET A 298 3.23 -13.51 20.32
C MET A 298 2.84 -12.04 20.54
N LEU A 299 2.42 -11.68 21.75
CA LEU A 299 1.99 -10.32 22.11
C LEU A 299 3.18 -9.38 22.38
N GLY A 300 2.88 -8.09 22.51
CA GLY A 300 3.87 -7.04 22.80
C GLY A 300 4.66 -6.58 21.59
N MET A 301 4.23 -6.93 20.37
CA MET A 301 4.94 -6.57 19.13
C MET A 301 4.02 -6.01 18.05
N VAL A 302 4.62 -5.20 17.19
CA VAL A 302 3.98 -4.55 16.03
C VAL A 302 3.90 -5.50 14.85
N ASP A 303 4.93 -6.31 14.58
CA ASP A 303 4.93 -7.37 13.57
C ASP A 303 4.34 -8.67 14.12
N TYR A 304 3.16 -8.58 14.72
CA TYR A 304 2.48 -9.66 15.41
C TYR A 304 2.21 -10.86 14.48
N ILE A 305 2.59 -12.05 14.93
CA ILE A 305 2.26 -13.31 14.27
C ILE A 305 1.14 -14.01 15.06
N SER A 306 0.07 -14.37 14.36
CA SER A 306 -1.05 -15.08 14.97
C SER A 306 -0.76 -16.56 15.14
N ALA A 307 -1.06 -17.11 16.31
CA ALA A 307 -1.06 -18.55 16.56
C ALA A 307 -2.18 -19.29 15.78
N ALA A 308 -3.14 -18.55 15.21
CA ALA A 308 -4.18 -19.14 14.38
C ALA A 308 -3.61 -19.46 12.99
N GLY A 309 -3.21 -20.73 12.79
CA GLY A 309 -2.42 -21.17 11.64
C GLY A 309 -2.98 -20.83 10.25
N TYR A 310 -4.29 -20.59 10.10
CA TYR A 310 -4.86 -20.16 8.81
C TYR A 310 -4.40 -18.75 8.36
N TYR A 311 -3.70 -18.00 9.20
CA TYR A 311 -3.03 -16.76 8.82
C TYR A 311 -1.63 -16.99 8.21
N GLY A 312 -1.16 -18.24 8.11
CA GLY A 312 0.07 -18.57 7.36
C GLY A 312 1.35 -18.04 7.99
N LEU A 313 1.35 -17.74 9.29
CA LEU A 313 2.50 -17.18 10.01
C LEU A 313 3.07 -15.90 9.35
N ILE A 314 2.21 -15.15 8.64
CA ILE A 314 2.56 -13.86 8.04
C ILE A 314 2.28 -12.76 9.07
N PRO A 315 3.18 -11.77 9.26
CA PRO A 315 2.99 -10.72 10.24
C PRO A 315 1.74 -9.88 9.94
N MET A 316 1.11 -9.40 11.00
CA MET A 316 0.04 -8.41 10.96
C MET A 316 0.55 -7.14 11.62
N PHE A 317 0.15 -5.98 11.10
CA PHE A 317 0.51 -4.67 11.62
C PHE A 317 -0.70 -3.98 12.24
N PRO A 318 -0.90 -4.07 13.57
CA PRO A 318 -2.01 -3.42 14.26
C PRO A 318 -1.84 -1.91 14.26
N TYR A 319 -2.94 -1.17 14.09
CA TYR A 319 -2.94 0.30 14.14
C TYR A 319 -4.10 0.90 14.95
N GLU A 320 -5.13 0.12 15.27
CA GLU A 320 -6.25 0.58 16.11
C GLU A 320 -6.76 -0.57 16.99
N TYR A 321 -6.92 -0.32 18.30
CA TYR A 321 -7.49 -1.29 19.22
C TYR A 321 -9.02 -1.24 19.13
N GLY A 322 -9.63 -2.36 18.78
CA GLY A 322 -11.08 -2.47 18.56
C GLY A 322 -11.87 -3.01 19.76
N GLY A 323 -11.21 -3.28 20.89
CA GLY A 323 -11.82 -3.85 22.10
C GLY A 323 -11.69 -5.38 22.22
N GLY A 324 -11.67 -5.87 23.47
CA GLY A 324 -11.43 -7.29 23.76
C GLY A 324 -10.07 -7.74 23.24
N GLU A 325 -10.06 -8.74 22.37
CA GLU A 325 -8.85 -9.24 21.68
C GLU A 325 -8.67 -8.66 20.27
N SER A 326 -9.56 -7.77 19.82
CA SER A 326 -9.65 -7.33 18.44
C SER A 326 -8.80 -6.10 18.16
N TYR A 327 -8.13 -6.10 17.02
CA TYR A 327 -7.40 -4.98 16.47
C TYR A 327 -7.75 -4.82 15.00
N ASN A 328 -7.87 -3.58 14.56
CA ASN A 328 -7.77 -3.26 13.14
C ASN A 328 -6.29 -3.24 12.77
N SER A 329 -5.95 -4.03 11.75
CA SER A 329 -4.57 -4.30 11.34
C SER A 329 -4.45 -4.31 9.82
N ILE A 330 -3.25 -4.02 9.31
CA ILE A 330 -2.88 -4.41 7.94
C ILE A 330 -2.39 -5.85 8.03
N HIS A 331 -3.05 -6.76 7.32
CA HIS A 331 -2.64 -8.15 7.34
C HIS A 331 -3.09 -8.90 6.09
N ASN A 332 -2.72 -10.18 6.00
CA ASN A 332 -2.95 -10.96 4.80
C ASN A 332 -4.45 -11.14 4.58
N THR A 333 -4.78 -11.69 3.42
CA THR A 333 -6.15 -11.96 2.98
C THR A 333 -6.98 -12.64 4.08
N GLY A 334 -6.36 -13.53 4.88
CA GLY A 334 -7.04 -14.39 5.85
C GLY A 334 -8.17 -15.20 5.22
N ILE A 335 -8.15 -15.31 3.89
CA ILE A 335 -9.11 -15.91 2.98
C ILE A 335 -8.28 -16.78 2.04
N SER A 336 -8.58 -18.08 2.04
CA SER A 336 -7.93 -19.06 1.20
C SER A 336 -8.98 -19.83 0.43
N ASN A 337 -8.88 -19.78 -0.88
CA ASN A 337 -9.84 -20.44 -1.75
C ASN A 337 -9.29 -21.82 -2.13
N TRP A 338 -10.01 -22.87 -1.73
CA TRP A 338 -9.75 -24.21 -2.23
C TRP A 338 -10.06 -24.26 -3.71
N ILE A 339 -9.08 -24.62 -4.55
CA ILE A 339 -9.20 -24.53 -6.01
C ILE A 339 -10.13 -25.63 -6.56
N ALA A 340 -9.99 -26.85 -6.05
CA ALA A 340 -10.80 -27.99 -6.45
C ALA A 340 -12.29 -27.71 -6.18
N GLY A 341 -13.11 -27.73 -7.24
CA GLY A 341 -14.55 -27.49 -7.11
C GLY A 341 -14.96 -26.05 -6.82
N HIS A 342 -14.04 -25.07 -6.76
CA HIS A 342 -14.42 -23.69 -6.43
C HIS A 342 -15.44 -23.13 -7.44
N PRO A 343 -16.53 -22.49 -6.97
CA PRO A 343 -17.56 -21.96 -7.86
C PRO A 343 -17.08 -20.73 -8.64
N LEU A 344 -16.24 -19.88 -8.02
CA LEU A 344 -15.86 -18.58 -8.60
C LEU A 344 -14.53 -18.53 -9.36
N LEU A 345 -13.54 -19.36 -8.99
CA LEU A 345 -12.19 -19.26 -9.56
C LEU A 345 -12.22 -19.68 -11.02
N PRO A 346 -11.38 -19.13 -11.92
CA PRO A 346 -11.27 -19.64 -13.28
C PRO A 346 -10.99 -21.16 -13.31
N LYS A 347 -11.53 -21.89 -14.30
CA LYS A 347 -11.42 -23.37 -14.36
C LYS A 347 -9.99 -23.83 -14.61
N GLU A 348 -9.26 -23.07 -15.41
CA GLU A 348 -7.85 -23.20 -15.77
C GLU A 348 -6.93 -23.25 -14.54
N TRP A 349 -7.27 -22.55 -13.45
CA TRP A 349 -6.46 -22.54 -12.22
C TRP A 349 -6.38 -23.92 -11.56
N ARG A 350 -7.31 -24.83 -11.85
CA ARG A 350 -7.26 -26.23 -11.36
C ARG A 350 -6.05 -27.02 -11.87
N LYS A 351 -5.43 -26.55 -12.96
CA LYS A 351 -4.25 -27.14 -13.56
C LYS A 351 -3.00 -26.29 -13.34
N TYR A 352 -3.11 -25.21 -12.56
CA TYR A 352 -1.99 -24.30 -12.35
C TYR A 352 -0.95 -24.94 -11.44
N ASP A 353 0.21 -25.26 -12.01
CA ASP A 353 1.35 -25.91 -11.37
C ASP A 353 2.66 -25.14 -11.58
N LYS A 354 2.63 -24.00 -12.28
CA LYS A 354 3.81 -23.17 -12.51
C LYS A 354 4.42 -22.75 -11.18
N GLY A 355 5.70 -23.09 -10.99
CA GLY A 355 6.43 -22.81 -9.75
C GLY A 355 6.19 -23.84 -8.64
N SER A 356 5.35 -24.86 -8.85
CA SER A 356 5.07 -25.90 -7.87
C SER A 356 6.26 -26.82 -7.67
N ARG A 357 6.68 -27.01 -6.42
CA ARG A 357 7.88 -27.79 -6.08
C ARG A 357 7.75 -29.27 -6.42
N ASN A 358 6.54 -29.82 -6.40
CA ASN A 358 6.29 -31.24 -6.69
C ASN A 358 5.74 -31.50 -8.11
N GLY A 359 5.68 -30.46 -8.96
CA GLY A 359 5.13 -30.54 -10.31
C GLY A 359 3.63 -30.84 -10.38
N LYS A 360 2.91 -30.76 -9.25
CA LYS A 360 1.45 -30.95 -9.20
C LYS A 360 0.74 -29.60 -9.06
N PRO A 361 -0.49 -29.48 -9.56
CA PRO A 361 -1.29 -28.29 -9.35
C PRO A 361 -1.48 -27.96 -7.87
N TYR A 362 -1.50 -26.67 -7.56
CA TYR A 362 -1.77 -26.21 -6.20
C TYR A 362 -3.20 -26.53 -5.77
N ASN A 363 -3.41 -26.75 -4.47
CA ASN A 363 -4.73 -27.01 -3.92
C ASN A 363 -5.48 -25.73 -3.50
N ARG A 364 -4.76 -24.62 -3.27
CA ARG A 364 -5.27 -23.37 -2.73
C ARG A 364 -4.65 -22.14 -3.40
N VAL A 365 -5.38 -21.04 -3.31
CA VAL A 365 -4.90 -19.71 -3.67
C VAL A 365 -5.41 -18.68 -2.65
N ALA A 366 -4.50 -17.82 -2.19
CA ALA A 366 -4.81 -16.65 -1.39
C ALA A 366 -5.01 -15.46 -2.32
N LEU A 367 -6.20 -14.84 -2.26
CA LEU A 367 -6.56 -13.66 -3.05
C LEU A 367 -7.05 -12.55 -2.13
N THR A 368 -6.56 -11.34 -2.35
CA THR A 368 -7.15 -10.13 -1.80
C THR A 368 -8.37 -9.77 -2.62
N SER A 369 -9.47 -9.45 -1.96
CA SER A 369 -10.56 -8.75 -2.61
C SER A 369 -10.28 -7.27 -2.52
N ARG A 370 -10.30 -6.54 -3.64
CA ARG A 370 -10.40 -5.07 -3.64
C ARG A 370 -11.82 -4.59 -3.38
N GLY A 371 -12.62 -5.41 -2.69
CA GLY A 371 -13.94 -5.06 -2.23
C GLY A 371 -14.15 -5.39 -0.76
N PRO A 372 -15.39 -5.19 -0.29
CA PRO A 372 -15.78 -5.46 1.09
C PRO A 372 -15.54 -6.93 1.50
N VAL A 373 -14.57 -7.18 2.40
CA VAL A 373 -14.23 -8.54 2.88
C VAL A 373 -13.75 -8.63 4.34
N SER A 374 -13.67 -7.52 5.05
CA SER A 374 -13.03 -7.46 6.36
C SER A 374 -13.94 -6.87 7.43
N HIS A 375 -13.79 -7.29 8.69
CA HIS A 375 -14.51 -6.69 9.82
C HIS A 375 -13.87 -5.38 10.34
N GLY A 376 -12.93 -4.80 9.58
CA GLY A 376 -12.30 -3.49 9.89
C GLY A 376 -10.81 -3.42 9.54
N CYS A 377 -10.17 -4.58 9.39
CA CYS A 377 -8.77 -4.68 8.97
C CYS A 377 -8.57 -4.37 7.48
N THR A 378 -7.38 -3.93 7.11
CA THR A 378 -6.97 -3.81 5.71
C THR A 378 -6.29 -5.09 5.27
N ARG A 379 -6.73 -5.64 4.13
CA ARG A 379 -6.25 -6.92 3.60
C ARG A 379 -5.25 -6.67 2.48
N LEU A 380 -4.09 -7.29 2.54
CA LEU A 380 -3.13 -7.35 1.44
C LEU A 380 -2.92 -8.78 1.00
N ASN A 381 -2.40 -8.94 -0.22
CA ASN A 381 -1.94 -10.22 -0.71
C ASN A 381 -0.75 -10.69 0.13
N SER A 382 -0.62 -12.00 0.33
CA SER A 382 0.32 -12.57 1.28
C SER A 382 1.77 -12.22 0.95
N GLY A 383 2.15 -12.28 -0.34
CA GLY A 383 3.49 -11.89 -0.78
C GLY A 383 3.73 -10.39 -0.67
N HIS A 384 2.74 -9.55 -0.97
CA HIS A 384 2.83 -8.09 -0.81
C HIS A 384 2.92 -7.66 0.65
N LEU A 385 2.31 -8.41 1.56
CA LEU A 385 2.45 -8.17 2.99
C LEU A 385 3.84 -8.57 3.50
N ALA A 386 4.40 -9.65 2.97
CA ALA A 386 5.80 -10.01 3.24
C ALA A 386 6.74 -8.92 2.70
N GLU A 387 6.49 -8.40 1.49
CA GLU A 387 7.23 -7.25 0.96
C GLU A 387 7.12 -6.01 1.85
N LEU A 388 5.91 -5.67 2.32
CA LEU A 388 5.70 -4.56 3.27
C LEU A 388 6.53 -4.76 4.55
N ARG A 389 6.64 -5.99 5.07
CA ARG A 389 7.49 -6.27 6.23
C ARG A 389 8.97 -6.03 5.95
N GLU A 390 9.42 -6.30 4.73
CA GLU A 390 10.83 -6.13 4.32
C GLU A 390 11.19 -4.69 4.02
N LEU A 391 10.23 -3.87 3.56
CA LEU A 391 10.40 -2.43 3.37
C LEU A 391 10.64 -1.67 4.70
N THR A 392 10.15 -2.23 5.81
CA THR A 392 10.03 -1.55 7.11
C THR A 392 11.12 -1.99 8.10
N PRO A 393 11.29 -1.30 9.26
CA PRO A 393 12.39 -1.56 10.17
C PRO A 393 12.52 -3.01 10.64
N SER A 394 13.73 -3.45 10.94
CA SER A 394 14.01 -4.84 11.31
C SER A 394 13.36 -5.24 12.63
N THR A 395 13.20 -4.31 13.56
CA THR A 395 12.68 -4.57 14.91
C THR A 395 11.22 -4.17 15.06
N SER A 396 10.52 -4.78 16.02
CA SER A 396 9.14 -4.36 16.36
C SER A 396 9.08 -2.95 16.88
N ASP A 397 10.06 -2.54 17.68
CA ASP A 397 10.09 -1.21 18.27
C ASP A 397 10.31 -0.15 17.20
N GLY A 398 11.16 -0.42 16.20
CA GLY A 398 11.32 0.46 15.04
C GLY A 398 10.06 0.54 14.16
N LEU A 399 9.19 -0.48 14.16
CA LEU A 399 7.92 -0.41 13.44
C LEU A 399 6.89 0.49 14.15
N GLN A 400 7.04 0.73 15.46
CA GLN A 400 6.11 1.55 16.22
C GLN A 400 6.21 3.01 15.75
N GLY A 401 5.05 3.62 15.47
CA GLY A 401 5.02 5.02 15.01
C GLY A 401 5.06 5.19 13.49
N ILE A 402 5.20 4.12 12.69
CA ILE A 402 4.92 4.23 11.25
C ILE A 402 3.47 4.67 11.06
N VAL A 403 3.30 5.76 10.31
CA VAL A 403 2.01 6.42 10.13
C VAL A 403 1.26 5.87 8.92
N ASN A 404 -0.04 5.71 9.12
CA ASN A 404 -1.02 5.20 8.17
C ASN A 404 -2.13 6.23 8.01
N TYR A 405 -2.18 6.86 6.85
CA TYR A 405 -3.19 7.82 6.43
C TYR A 405 -4.33 7.10 5.72
N ARG A 406 -5.55 7.36 6.15
CA ARG A 406 -6.74 6.67 5.66
C ARG A 406 -7.80 7.69 5.28
N ASN A 407 -7.99 7.88 3.98
CA ASN A 407 -8.89 8.90 3.47
C ASN A 407 -10.35 8.61 3.81
N VAL A 408 -11.20 9.63 3.67
CA VAL A 408 -12.65 9.42 3.55
C VAL A 408 -12.92 8.57 2.30
N SER A 409 -13.93 7.69 2.37
CA SER A 409 -14.11 6.61 1.38
C SER A 409 -14.20 7.06 -0.08
N HIS A 410 -14.77 8.24 -0.34
CA HIS A 410 -14.95 8.78 -1.70
C HIS A 410 -13.78 9.64 -2.20
N CYS A 411 -12.79 9.93 -1.34
CA CYS A 411 -11.61 10.71 -1.71
C CYS A 411 -10.47 9.83 -2.22
N TYR A 412 -9.81 10.32 -3.26
CA TYR A 412 -8.71 9.66 -3.95
C TYR A 412 -7.37 9.95 -3.29
N ASP A 413 -6.40 9.07 -3.53
CA ASP A 413 -4.99 9.34 -3.32
C ASP A 413 -4.45 10.04 -4.56
N VAL A 414 -4.43 11.38 -4.51
CA VAL A 414 -3.87 12.25 -5.54
C VAL A 414 -2.41 12.54 -5.18
N PHE A 415 -1.49 12.17 -6.06
CA PHE A 415 -0.06 12.19 -5.76
C PHE A 415 0.79 12.54 -6.97
N ASP A 416 1.71 13.48 -6.78
CA ASP A 416 2.84 13.72 -7.69
C ASP A 416 3.91 12.67 -7.42
N ARG A 417 3.89 11.58 -8.18
CA ARG A 417 4.78 10.42 -7.99
C ARG A 417 6.24 10.72 -8.34
N LYS A 418 6.47 11.50 -9.39
CA LYS A 418 7.80 11.78 -9.93
C LYS A 418 8.45 13.01 -9.31
N GLY A 419 7.70 13.79 -8.54
CA GLY A 419 8.18 15.06 -8.01
C GLY A 419 8.39 16.08 -9.12
N ASP A 420 7.65 16.02 -10.22
CA ASP A 420 7.73 16.97 -11.33
C ASP A 420 6.59 18.01 -11.31
N GLY A 421 5.65 17.87 -10.37
CA GLY A 421 4.46 18.73 -10.23
C GLY A 421 3.21 18.18 -10.91
N GLU A 422 3.31 17.07 -11.65
CA GLU A 422 2.18 16.44 -12.32
C GLU A 422 1.52 15.40 -11.39
N VAL A 423 0.30 15.69 -10.95
CA VAL A 423 -0.43 14.82 -10.03
C VAL A 423 -1.27 13.79 -10.77
N GLU A 424 -1.31 12.58 -10.22
CA GLU A 424 -2.06 11.45 -10.75
C GLU A 424 -2.93 10.84 -9.64
N ILE A 425 -4.01 10.17 -10.03
CA ILE A 425 -4.76 9.31 -9.11
C ILE A 425 -4.05 7.97 -9.04
N MET A 426 -3.79 7.47 -7.84
CA MET A 426 -3.10 6.19 -7.66
C MET A 426 -4.06 5.00 -7.83
N GLY A 427 -3.65 4.00 -8.60
CA GLY A 427 -4.37 2.76 -8.83
C GLY A 427 -3.44 1.57 -9.02
N VAL A 428 -4.02 0.37 -9.20
CA VAL A 428 -3.29 -0.88 -9.42
C VAL A 428 -4.06 -1.79 -10.38
N GLN A 429 -3.33 -2.50 -11.24
CA GLN A 429 -3.84 -3.42 -12.26
C GLN A 429 -4.22 -4.79 -11.66
N TYR A 430 -5.16 -4.79 -10.72
CA TYR A 430 -5.66 -5.99 -10.04
C TYR A 430 -7.19 -5.94 -9.94
N TYR A 431 -7.88 -6.90 -10.55
CA TYR A 431 -9.32 -6.79 -10.85
C TYR A 431 -10.19 -7.82 -10.11
N PHE A 432 -9.80 -8.25 -8.91
CA PHE A 432 -10.61 -9.17 -8.11
C PHE A 432 -11.39 -8.42 -7.03
N ALA A 433 -12.72 -8.48 -7.10
CA ALA A 433 -13.61 -8.04 -6.04
C ALA A 433 -14.67 -9.10 -5.77
N PHE A 434 -14.67 -9.61 -4.54
CA PHE A 434 -15.60 -10.61 -4.07
C PHE A 434 -16.03 -10.34 -2.63
N ARG A 435 -17.13 -10.98 -2.23
CA ARG A 435 -17.56 -11.11 -0.86
C ARG A 435 -17.13 -12.47 -0.32
N SER A 436 -16.61 -12.50 0.91
CA SER A 436 -16.27 -13.74 1.61
C SER A 436 -17.38 -14.20 2.56
N THR A 437 -17.38 -15.49 2.88
CA THR A 437 -18.21 -16.05 3.96
C THR A 437 -17.51 -15.97 5.31
N LYS A 438 -18.25 -16.27 6.40
CA LYS A 438 -17.66 -16.55 7.72
C LYS A 438 -16.60 -17.67 7.68
N SER A 439 -16.68 -18.57 6.69
CA SER A 439 -15.71 -19.63 6.43
C SER A 439 -14.47 -19.17 5.65
N ARG A 440 -14.29 -17.86 5.43
CA ARG A 440 -13.08 -17.26 4.84
C ARG A 440 -12.77 -17.78 3.43
N VAL A 441 -13.82 -17.95 2.62
CA VAL A 441 -13.76 -18.32 1.20
C VAL A 441 -14.61 -17.34 0.39
N ALA A 442 -14.17 -17.04 -0.83
CA ALA A 442 -14.91 -16.22 -1.79
C ALA A 442 -16.19 -16.96 -2.24
N LYS A 443 -17.34 -16.29 -2.21
CA LYS A 443 -18.64 -16.92 -2.54
C LYS A 443 -19.45 -16.17 -3.59
N GLN A 444 -19.30 -14.86 -3.64
CA GLN A 444 -19.93 -14.02 -4.67
C GLN A 444 -18.95 -12.97 -5.15
N ILE A 445 -19.06 -12.57 -6.41
CA ILE A 445 -18.25 -11.50 -7.00
C ILE A 445 -19.05 -10.20 -6.99
N TRP A 446 -18.36 -9.10 -6.74
CA TRP A 446 -18.94 -7.76 -6.88
C TRP A 446 -18.93 -7.29 -8.33
N ALA A 447 -17.89 -7.67 -9.06
CA ALA A 447 -17.71 -7.38 -10.47
C ALA A 447 -16.96 -8.52 -11.18
N GLN A 448 -17.11 -8.60 -12.50
CA GLN A 448 -16.26 -9.44 -13.34
C GLN A 448 -14.81 -8.97 -13.29
N ASN A 449 -13.85 -9.88 -13.43
CA ASN A 449 -12.43 -9.59 -13.32
C ASN A 449 -11.80 -9.08 -14.62
N ASN A 450 -12.53 -8.21 -15.33
CA ASN A 450 -11.99 -7.43 -16.43
C ASN A 450 -11.94 -5.95 -16.02
N ARG A 451 -11.00 -5.19 -16.61
CA ARG A 451 -10.69 -3.81 -16.21
C ARG A 451 -11.93 -2.89 -16.17
N LYS A 452 -12.79 -2.96 -17.19
CA LYS A 452 -13.96 -2.08 -17.31
C LYS A 452 -15.03 -2.39 -16.27
N ASP A 453 -15.55 -3.62 -16.23
CA ASP A 453 -16.62 -3.98 -15.31
C ASP A 453 -16.19 -3.80 -13.85
N PHE A 454 -14.93 -4.12 -13.57
CA PHE A 454 -14.34 -3.95 -12.25
C PHE A 454 -14.25 -2.47 -11.84
N TYR A 455 -13.76 -1.59 -12.71
CA TYR A 455 -13.60 -0.18 -12.40
C TYR A 455 -14.93 0.59 -12.38
N ASP A 456 -15.90 0.22 -13.23
CA ASP A 456 -17.26 0.77 -13.16
C ASP A 456 -17.88 0.53 -11.77
N TRP A 457 -17.69 -0.67 -11.23
CA TRP A 457 -18.13 -0.99 -9.87
C TRP A 457 -17.30 -0.26 -8.80
N LEU A 458 -15.97 -0.33 -8.89
CA LEU A 458 -15.07 0.17 -7.84
C LEU A 458 -15.14 1.70 -7.68
N TYR A 459 -15.20 2.41 -8.80
CA TYR A 459 -15.18 3.87 -8.84
C TYR A 459 -16.55 4.48 -9.14
N GLY A 460 -17.62 3.70 -9.24
CA GLY A 460 -18.97 4.23 -9.45
C GLY A 460 -19.19 4.83 -10.84
N ASN A 461 -18.56 4.29 -11.88
CA ASN A 461 -18.71 4.72 -13.28
C ASN A 461 -18.37 6.20 -13.53
N GLU A 462 -17.37 6.73 -12.81
CA GLU A 462 -16.87 8.12 -12.91
C GLU A 462 -15.71 8.28 -13.93
N MET A 463 -15.37 7.22 -14.67
CA MET A 463 -14.15 7.15 -15.48
C MET A 463 -14.43 7.36 -16.97
N ASN A 464 -13.55 8.14 -17.61
CA ASN A 464 -13.41 8.17 -19.05
C ASN A 464 -12.37 7.14 -19.48
N TYR A 465 -12.81 6.06 -20.14
CA TYR A 465 -11.94 4.95 -20.49
C TYR A 465 -11.02 5.27 -21.67
N GLY A 466 -9.75 4.89 -21.50
CA GLY A 466 -8.73 4.80 -22.54
C GLY A 466 -7.84 3.58 -22.28
N ASP A 467 -6.70 3.47 -22.97
CA ASP A 467 -5.71 2.45 -22.67
C ASP A 467 -5.10 2.64 -21.27
N ILE A 468 -4.23 1.71 -20.84
CA ILE A 468 -3.54 1.83 -19.55
C ILE A 468 -2.70 3.11 -19.55
N GLY A 469 -2.90 3.95 -18.54
CA GLY A 469 -2.26 5.27 -18.43
C GLY A 469 -2.98 6.41 -19.16
N GLU A 470 -4.07 6.13 -19.88
CA GLU A 470 -4.88 7.14 -20.58
C GLU A 470 -6.25 7.39 -19.93
N VAL A 471 -6.59 6.62 -18.89
CA VAL A 471 -7.86 6.79 -18.17
C VAL A 471 -7.86 8.09 -17.39
N THR A 472 -8.97 8.82 -17.46
CA THR A 472 -9.16 10.08 -16.75
C THR A 472 -10.44 10.10 -15.93
N PHE A 473 -10.46 11.01 -14.95
CA PHE A 473 -11.63 11.36 -14.17
C PHE A 473 -11.93 12.85 -14.36
N ASP A 474 -13.19 13.17 -14.64
CA ASP A 474 -13.60 14.57 -14.87
C ASP A 474 -13.42 15.43 -13.62
N GLU A 475 -13.81 14.88 -12.46
CA GLU A 475 -13.75 15.55 -11.18
C GLU A 475 -13.41 14.54 -10.07
N VAL A 476 -12.40 14.84 -9.26
CA VAL A 476 -12.02 14.01 -8.11
C VAL A 476 -11.73 14.84 -6.89
N CYS A 477 -12.18 14.37 -5.73
CA CYS A 477 -11.81 14.95 -4.45
C CYS A 477 -10.57 14.23 -3.90
N GLU A 478 -9.54 14.98 -3.51
CA GLU A 478 -8.43 14.42 -2.73
C GLU A 478 -8.81 14.28 -1.25
N GLY A 479 -8.13 13.40 -0.52
CA GLY A 479 -8.27 13.34 0.93
C GLY A 479 -7.20 14.17 1.64
N LYS A 480 -7.58 14.87 2.72
CA LYS A 480 -6.66 15.56 3.62
C LYS A 480 -6.97 15.26 5.09
N PHE A 481 -6.15 15.80 5.99
CA PHE A 481 -6.23 15.48 7.41
C PHE A 481 -6.16 16.73 8.29
N HIS A 482 -7.12 16.86 9.20
CA HIS A 482 -7.11 17.85 10.29
C HIS A 482 -7.03 17.11 11.62
N LYS A 483 -5.94 17.34 12.35
CA LYS A 483 -5.51 16.49 13.46
C LYS A 483 -5.50 15.04 13.00
N ARG A 484 -6.15 14.13 13.73
CA ARG A 484 -6.26 12.73 13.33
C ARG A 484 -7.46 12.43 12.43
N LYS A 485 -8.27 13.42 12.04
CA LYS A 485 -9.50 13.20 11.26
C LYS A 485 -9.24 13.39 9.77
N ALA A 486 -9.70 12.44 8.95
CA ALA A 486 -9.76 12.60 7.51
C ALA A 486 -10.93 13.50 7.10
N VAL A 487 -10.70 14.38 6.13
CA VAL A 487 -11.69 15.28 5.57
C VAL A 487 -11.46 15.41 4.06
N GLU A 488 -12.45 15.94 3.35
CA GLU A 488 -12.34 16.29 1.93
C GLU A 488 -11.32 17.42 1.72
N GLY A 489 -10.44 17.28 0.73
CA GLY A 489 -9.47 18.27 0.32
C GLY A 489 -9.86 19.00 -0.97
N ARG A 490 -8.86 19.40 -1.76
CA ARG A 490 -9.07 20.02 -3.07
C ARG A 490 -9.81 19.08 -4.03
N THR A 491 -10.69 19.68 -4.81
CA THR A 491 -11.26 19.05 -6.00
C THR A 491 -10.36 19.32 -7.21
N TRP A 492 -9.95 18.25 -7.87
CA TRP A 492 -9.17 18.28 -9.09
C TRP A 492 -10.04 17.95 -10.29
N LYS A 493 -9.64 18.42 -11.47
CA LYS A 493 -10.34 18.15 -12.73
C LYS A 493 -9.43 17.46 -13.73
N ASN A 494 -10.00 16.56 -14.52
CA ASN A 494 -9.33 15.86 -15.62
C ASN A 494 -8.02 15.15 -15.21
N LEU A 495 -8.00 14.53 -14.02
CA LEU A 495 -6.81 13.80 -13.56
C LEU A 495 -6.73 12.42 -14.19
N ARG A 496 -5.50 12.01 -14.51
CA ARG A 496 -5.19 10.67 -15.01
C ARG A 496 -5.11 9.65 -13.88
N LEU A 497 -5.47 8.41 -14.19
CA LEU A 497 -5.20 7.25 -13.34
C LEU A 497 -3.82 6.68 -13.65
N TYR A 498 -2.92 6.68 -12.68
CA TYR A 498 -1.73 5.85 -12.71
C TYR A 498 -2.08 4.44 -12.24
N GLU A 499 -2.05 3.47 -13.15
CA GLU A 499 -2.33 2.07 -12.85
C GLU A 499 -1.03 1.30 -12.67
N ALA A 500 -0.53 1.23 -11.43
CA ALA A 500 0.66 0.43 -11.13
C ALA A 500 0.47 -1.03 -11.59
N PRO A 501 1.46 -1.61 -12.30
CA PRO A 501 1.44 -3.03 -12.61
C PRO A 501 1.26 -3.87 -11.35
N TYR A 502 0.49 -4.96 -11.46
CA TYR A 502 0.41 -5.91 -10.36
C TYR A 502 1.71 -6.70 -10.27
N GLU A 503 2.30 -6.69 -9.09
CA GLU A 503 3.64 -7.22 -8.90
C GLU A 503 3.59 -8.67 -8.42
N PRO A 504 4.47 -9.55 -8.94
CA PRO A 504 4.50 -10.94 -8.52
C PRO A 504 4.65 -11.09 -7.00
N GLU A 505 3.94 -12.06 -6.43
CA GLU A 505 4.06 -12.35 -5.00
C GLU A 505 5.27 -13.25 -4.73
N THR A 506 6.38 -12.66 -4.30
CA THR A 506 7.65 -13.37 -4.05
C THR A 506 7.77 -13.83 -2.60
N LEU A 507 7.39 -15.08 -2.33
CA LEU A 507 7.39 -15.68 -1.00
C LEU A 507 7.71 -17.17 -1.08
N GLN A 508 8.73 -17.65 -0.38
CA GLN A 508 9.09 -19.07 -0.34
C GLN A 508 8.53 -19.71 0.94
N PHE A 509 7.84 -20.84 0.80
CA PHE A 509 7.38 -21.64 1.94
C PHE A 509 8.42 -22.66 2.40
N TYR A 510 8.43 -23.00 3.69
CA TYR A 510 9.34 -24.00 4.23
C TYR A 510 8.80 -24.67 5.49
N GLN A 511 9.39 -25.81 5.84
CA GLN A 511 9.24 -26.47 7.14
C GLN A 511 10.51 -26.30 7.96
N ILE A 512 10.36 -26.11 9.27
CA ILE A 512 11.48 -26.07 10.22
C ILE A 512 11.71 -27.50 10.70
N ASN A 513 12.89 -28.06 10.45
CA ASN A 513 13.16 -29.46 10.74
C ASN A 513 13.23 -29.70 12.25
N GLY A 514 12.31 -30.53 12.76
CA GLY A 514 12.23 -30.89 14.17
C GLY A 514 11.53 -29.88 15.08
N ILE A 515 10.90 -28.84 14.54
CA ILE A 515 10.18 -27.81 15.32
C ILE A 515 8.76 -27.67 14.78
N ASP A 516 7.77 -27.67 15.67
CA ASP A 516 6.40 -27.30 15.31
C ASP A 516 6.35 -25.80 14.97
N ARG A 517 5.88 -25.49 13.77
CA ARG A 517 5.73 -24.11 13.26
C ARG A 517 4.85 -23.21 14.13
N LEU A 518 3.92 -23.79 14.91
CA LEU A 518 3.03 -23.05 15.81
C LEU A 518 3.56 -22.97 17.26
N SER A 519 4.71 -23.59 17.56
CA SER A 519 5.36 -23.43 18.86
C SER A 519 5.96 -22.02 19.00
N PRO A 520 6.25 -21.56 20.22
CA PRO A 520 6.98 -20.31 20.43
C PRO A 520 8.29 -20.24 19.63
N GLU A 521 9.09 -21.31 19.69
CA GLU A 521 10.35 -21.43 18.94
C GLU A 521 10.14 -21.35 17.42
N GLY A 522 9.13 -22.02 16.88
CA GLY A 522 8.83 -21.99 15.45
C GLY A 522 8.36 -20.61 14.96
N MET A 523 7.57 -19.90 15.76
CA MET A 523 7.13 -18.54 15.45
C MET A 523 8.28 -17.53 15.58
N GLU A 524 9.15 -17.66 16.59
CA GLU A 524 10.36 -16.85 16.75
C GLU A 524 11.33 -17.05 15.59
N PHE A 525 11.61 -18.31 15.23
CA PHE A 525 12.42 -18.64 14.06
C PHE A 525 11.89 -17.94 12.80
N ASN A 526 10.59 -18.11 12.54
CA ASN A 526 9.95 -17.50 11.37
C ASN A 526 10.08 -15.97 11.41
N ARG A 527 9.83 -15.34 12.56
CA ARG A 527 10.00 -13.89 12.71
C ARG A 527 11.43 -13.44 12.45
N GLU A 528 12.42 -14.16 12.99
CA GLU A 528 13.83 -13.80 12.88
C GLU A 528 14.34 -13.81 11.43
N MET A 529 13.84 -14.73 10.60
CA MET A 529 14.13 -14.79 9.15
C MET A 529 13.73 -13.51 8.37
N ARG A 530 12.92 -12.62 8.94
CA ARG A 530 12.42 -11.37 8.29
C ARG A 530 13.13 -10.10 8.75
N ARG A 531 14.17 -10.23 9.57
CA ARG A 531 14.82 -9.08 10.23
C ARG A 531 16.17 -8.72 9.62
N VAL A 532 16.65 -9.53 8.70
CA VAL A 532 17.97 -9.39 8.07
C VAL A 532 18.09 -8.06 7.33
N GLY A 533 19.19 -7.37 7.57
CA GLY A 533 19.54 -6.12 6.91
C GLY A 533 20.38 -5.23 7.84
N HIS A 534 20.85 -4.12 7.30
CA HIS A 534 21.65 -3.15 8.01
C HIS A 534 20.92 -2.64 9.26
N GLY A 535 21.67 -2.43 10.34
CA GLY A 535 21.14 -1.97 11.64
C GLY A 535 20.53 -3.07 12.50
N TYR A 536 20.59 -4.34 12.07
CA TYR A 536 20.13 -5.47 12.86
C TYR A 536 21.09 -6.66 12.78
N GLU A 537 21.48 -7.18 13.94
CA GLU A 537 22.26 -8.41 14.04
C GLU A 537 21.29 -9.58 14.25
N VAL A 538 21.35 -10.55 13.34
CA VAL A 538 20.49 -11.75 13.38
C VAL A 538 20.85 -12.61 14.58
N ASP A 539 19.85 -13.03 15.35
CA ASP A 539 20.01 -14.01 16.41
C ASP A 539 20.19 -15.40 15.81
N ARG A 540 21.45 -15.79 15.66
CA ARG A 540 21.87 -17.06 15.06
C ARG A 540 21.45 -18.27 15.90
N LYS A 541 21.22 -18.12 17.21
CA LYS A 541 20.74 -19.20 18.08
C LYS A 541 19.27 -19.50 17.83
N ILE A 542 18.44 -18.47 17.68
CA ILE A 542 17.03 -18.62 17.27
C ILE A 542 16.95 -19.38 15.94
N LEU A 543 17.89 -19.12 15.02
CA LEU A 543 17.96 -19.80 13.72
C LEU A 543 18.73 -21.13 13.75
N ARG A 544 19.17 -21.61 14.93
CA ARG A 544 19.88 -22.88 15.12
C ARG A 544 21.15 -23.03 14.27
N LEU A 545 21.82 -21.90 14.06
CA LEU A 545 23.08 -21.81 13.32
C LEU A 545 24.31 -21.92 14.24
N GLU A 546 24.09 -21.94 15.55
CA GLU A 546 25.08 -22.00 16.64
C GLU A 546 24.70 -23.00 17.74
#